data_AF-A0A7K2PF72-F1
#
_entry.id   AF-A0A7K2PF72-F1
#
_cell.length_a   1.000
_cell.length_b   1.000
_cell.length_c   1.000
_cell.angle_alpha   90.00
_cell.angle_beta   90.00
_cell.angle_gamma   90.00
#
_symmetry.space_group_name_H-M   'P 1'
#
loop_
_entity.id
_entity.type
_entity.pdbx_description
1 polymer ?
#
loop_
_entity_poly.entity_id
_entity_poly.type
_entity_poly.pdbx_seq_one_letter_code
_entity_poly.pdbx_strand_id
1 'polypeptide(L)' 'MSYTNPDPEPERTTGLEPGGGVPPGETPPAESSLPEAGPRETHNPTRGWAKGPLALILLLVVLVAAFFLVYAVVLAL' A
#
# COMPACT_ATOMS: atom_id res chain seq x y z
N MET A 1 12.48 14.64 16.68
CA MET A 1 12.58 13.64 15.61
C MET A 1 13.97 13.04 15.69
N SER A 2 14.11 11.74 15.93
CA SER A 2 15.43 11.07 15.85
C SER A 2 15.66 10.72 14.39
N TYR A 3 16.75 11.22 13.78
CA TYR A 3 17.14 10.86 12.43
C TYR A 3 17.91 9.53 12.48
N THR A 4 17.47 8.54 11.74
CA THR A 4 18.22 7.29 11.54
C THR A 4 18.97 7.42 10.23
N ASN A 5 20.29 7.37 10.26
CA ASN A 5 21.10 7.30 9.06
C ASN A 5 20.86 5.94 8.39
N PRO A 6 20.38 5.88 7.14
CA PRO A 6 20.18 4.62 6.45
C PRO A 6 21.49 4.01 5.93
N ASP A 7 22.58 4.77 5.91
CA ASP A 7 23.87 4.29 5.40
C ASP A 7 24.52 3.24 6.31
N PRO A 8 25.14 2.21 5.71
CA PRO A 8 25.84 1.18 6.47
C PRO A 8 26.98 1.78 7.30
N GLU A 9 27.07 1.40 8.57
CA GLU A 9 28.15 1.88 9.44
C GLU A 9 29.47 1.18 9.10
N PRO A 10 30.59 1.91 8.90
CA PRO A 10 31.90 1.31 8.63
C PRO A 10 32.36 0.32 9.70
N GLU A 11 32.04 0.58 10.97
CA GLU A 11 32.40 -0.32 12.09
C GLU A 11 31.65 -1.66 12.06
N ARG A 12 30.57 -1.74 11.28
CA ARG A 12 29.69 -2.92 11.19
C ARG A 12 29.64 -3.53 9.80
N THR A 13 30.35 -2.94 8.83
CA THR A 13 30.32 -3.33 7.42
C THR A 13 31.72 -3.69 6.97
N THR A 14 31.95 -4.97 6.70
CA THR A 14 33.26 -5.46 6.26
C THR A 14 33.64 -4.83 4.92
N GLY A 15 34.89 -4.36 4.80
CA GLY A 15 35.42 -3.75 3.58
C GLY A 15 35.02 -2.28 3.38
N LEU A 16 34.07 -1.75 4.17
CA LEU A 16 33.63 -0.37 4.06
C LEU A 16 34.63 0.58 4.72
N GLU A 17 35.26 1.43 3.91
CA GLU A 17 36.13 2.49 4.39
C GLU A 17 35.30 3.66 4.96
N PRO A 18 35.86 4.49 5.87
CA PRO A 18 35.16 5.65 6.42
C PRO A 18 34.66 6.66 5.36
N GLY A 19 35.24 6.64 4.15
CA GLY A 19 34.80 7.44 3.00
C GLY A 19 33.66 6.85 2.18
N GLY A 20 33.10 5.70 2.59
CA GLY A 20 32.00 5.02 1.87
C GLY A 20 32.44 4.11 0.72
N GLY A 21 33.75 3.95 0.51
CA GLY A 21 34.33 3.08 -0.51
C GLY A 21 34.54 1.64 -0.04
N VAL A 22 34.79 0.75 -0.99
CA VAL A 22 35.28 -0.62 -0.75
C VAL A 22 36.51 -0.91 -1.63
N PRO A 23 37.41 -1.82 -1.23
CA PRO A 23 38.53 -2.24 -2.07
C PRO A 23 38.12 -2.73 -3.46
N PRO A 24 39.01 -2.60 -4.48
CA PRO A 24 38.75 -3.13 -5.82
C PRO A 24 38.48 -4.63 -5.81
N GLY A 25 37.44 -5.06 -6.51
CA GLY A 25 37.03 -6.47 -6.61
C GLY A 25 36.04 -6.91 -5.53
N GLU A 26 35.80 -6.11 -4.49
CA GLU A 26 34.69 -6.30 -3.57
C GLU A 26 33.39 -5.72 -4.14
N THR A 27 32.26 -6.29 -3.75
CA THR A 27 30.95 -5.74 -4.13
C THR A 27 30.62 -4.60 -3.16
N PRO A 28 30.37 -3.37 -3.66
CA PRO A 28 29.95 -2.26 -2.80
C PRO A 28 28.70 -2.61 -1.98
N PRO A 29 28.54 -2.03 -0.79
CA PRO A 29 27.33 -2.23 -0.01
C PRO A 29 26.09 -1.79 -0.80
N ALA A 30 24.97 -2.48 -0.58
CA ALA A 30 23.71 -2.13 -1.21
C ALA A 30 23.33 -0.68 -0.86
N GLU A 31 22.83 0.07 -1.85
CA GLU A 31 22.33 1.41 -1.62
C GLU A 31 21.18 1.40 -0.61
N SER A 32 21.24 2.33 0.34
CA SER A 32 20.20 2.50 1.33
C SER A 32 19.08 3.36 0.74
N SER A 33 17.82 2.98 0.95
CA SER A 33 16.69 3.85 0.61
C SER A 33 16.47 4.88 1.70
N LEU A 34 16.02 6.09 1.33
CA LEU A 34 15.67 7.12 2.30
C LEU A 34 14.52 6.60 3.21
N PRO A 35 14.68 6.61 4.54
CA PRO A 35 13.56 6.39 5.44
C PRO A 35 12.53 7.50 5.18
N GLU A 36 11.25 7.13 5.16
CA GLU A 36 10.13 8.05 4.85
C GLU A 36 10.06 8.51 3.37
N ALA A 37 10.68 7.80 2.42
CA ALA A 37 10.51 8.06 0.98
C ALA A 37 9.13 7.69 0.41
N GLY A 38 8.32 6.97 1.18
CA GLY A 38 6.93 6.66 0.81
C GLY A 38 6.04 7.90 0.92
N PRO A 39 4.91 7.96 0.19
CA PRO A 39 3.89 8.97 0.44
C PRO A 39 3.52 9.01 1.93
N ARG A 40 3.41 10.21 2.49
CA ARG A 40 2.91 10.36 3.87
C ARG A 40 1.47 9.87 3.91
N GLU A 41 1.29 8.65 4.41
CA GLU A 41 -0.01 7.98 4.56
C GLU A 41 -0.83 8.62 5.69
N THR A 42 -1.19 9.88 5.48
CA THR A 42 -1.92 10.76 6.41
C THR A 42 -3.41 10.80 6.08
N HIS A 43 -3.77 10.39 4.87
CA HIS A 43 -5.10 10.56 4.28
C HIS A 43 -5.74 9.23 3.84
N ASN A 44 -5.29 8.10 4.37
CA ASN A 44 -5.99 6.83 4.21
C ASN A 44 -6.90 6.60 5.43
N PRO A 45 -8.20 6.96 5.37
CA PRO A 45 -9.09 6.76 6.50
C PRO A 45 -9.18 5.27 6.82
N THR A 46 -8.63 4.87 7.96
CA THR A 46 -8.50 3.45 8.38
C THR A 46 -9.85 2.75 8.58
N ARG A 47 -10.97 3.49 8.62
CA ARG A 47 -12.29 2.94 8.91
C ARG A 47 -13.43 3.82 8.39
N GLY A 48 -14.49 3.18 7.88
CA GLY A 48 -15.83 3.79 7.74
C GLY A 48 -16.30 4.12 6.32
N TRP A 49 -15.39 4.41 5.39
CA TRP A 49 -15.78 4.82 4.03
C TRP A 49 -16.37 3.69 3.17
N ALA A 50 -16.03 2.43 3.44
CA ALA A 50 -16.55 1.30 2.66
C ALA A 50 -18.07 1.08 2.81
N LYS A 51 -18.68 1.54 3.91
CA LYS A 51 -20.10 1.26 4.22
C LYS A 51 -21.07 1.96 3.25
N GLY A 52 -20.77 3.21 2.87
CA GLY A 52 -21.64 4.00 1.99
C GLY A 52 -21.78 3.38 0.59
N PRO A 53 -20.66 3.16 -0.14
CA PRO A 53 -20.68 2.50 -1.43
C PRO A 53 -21.27 1.08 -1.36
N LEU A 54 -20.95 0.30 -0.31
CA LEU A 54 -21.51 -1.04 -0.13
C LEU A 54 -23.04 -1.01 -0.01
N ALA A 55 -23.60 -0.11 0.82
CA ALA A 55 -25.03 0.03 0.97
C ALA A 55 -25.74 0.43 -0.34
N LEU A 56 -25.13 1.33 -1.11
CA LEU A 56 -25.65 1.74 -2.43
C LEU A 56 -25.67 0.58 -3.43
N ILE A 57 -24.60 -0.22 -3.48
CA ILE A 57 -24.52 -1.41 -4.34
C ILE A 57 -25.59 -2.43 -3.93
N LEU A 58 -25.75 -2.71 -2.64
CA LEU A 58 -26.77 -3.64 -2.15
C LEU A 58 -28.18 -3.18 -2.50
N LEU A 59 -28.48 -1.88 -2.36
CA LEU A 59 -29.76 -1.31 -2.75
C LEU A 59 -30.04 -1.53 -4.24
N LEU A 60 -29.06 -1.25 -5.11
CA LEU A 60 -29.19 -1.44 -6.55
C LEU A 60 -29.45 -2.92 -6.90
N VAL A 61 -28.72 -3.85 -6.28
CA VAL A 61 -28.90 -5.29 -6.48
C VAL A 61 -30.32 -5.72 -6.13
N VAL A 62 -30.85 -5.27 -4.99
CA VAL A 62 -32.23 -5.59 -4.58
C VAL A 62 -33.25 -5.04 -5.57
N LEU A 63 -33.08 -3.82 -6.06
CA LEU A 63 -33.97 -3.22 -7.06
C LEU A 63 -33.97 -4.01 -8.38
N VAL A 64 -32.79 -4.40 -8.87
CA VAL A 64 -32.65 -5.20 -10.09
C VAL A 64 -33.27 -6.59 -9.90
N ALA A 65 -33.03 -7.24 -8.77
CA ALA A 65 -33.61 -8.55 -8.46
C ALA A 65 -35.15 -8.47 -8.39
N ALA A 66 -35.70 -7.44 -7.73
CA ALA A 66 -37.14 -7.22 -7.65
C ALA A 66 -37.75 -6.97 -9.04
N PHE A 67 -37.09 -6.19 -9.90
CA PHE A 67 -37.51 -5.99 -11.28
C PHE A 67 -37.62 -7.32 -12.05
N PHE A 68 -36.58 -8.16 -12.01
CA PHE A 68 -36.62 -9.45 -12.69
C PHE A 68 -37.67 -10.41 -12.11
N LEU A 69 -37.87 -10.38 -10.78
CA LEU A 69 -38.91 -11.18 -10.14
C LEU A 69 -40.30 -10.78 -10.63
N VAL A 70 -40.60 -9.48 -10.66
CA VAL A 70 -41.87 -8.96 -11.20
C VAL A 70 -42.02 -9.32 -12.67
N TYR A 71 -40.97 -9.11 -13.47
CA TYR A 71 -40.97 -9.45 -14.89
C TYR A 71 -41.26 -10.94 -15.14
N ALA A 72 -40.63 -11.83 -14.37
CA ALA A 72 -40.87 -13.27 -14.45
C ALA A 72 -42.31 -13.65 -14.09
N VAL A 73 -42.89 -13.03 -13.06
CA VAL A 73 -44.30 -13.24 -12.69
C VAL A 73 -45.23 -12.78 -13.81
N VAL A 74 -44.97 -11.61 -14.40
CA VAL A 74 -45.75 -11.09 -15.54
C VAL A 74 -45.67 -12.01 -16.75
N LEU A 75 -44.51 -12.62 -17.02
CA LEU A 75 -44.32 -13.54 -18.14
C LEU A 75 -44.99 -14.91 -17.90
N ALA A 76 -45.16 -15.32 -16.64
CA ALA A 76 -45.71 -16.61 -16.26
C ALA A 76 -47.25 -16.63 -16.15
N LEU A 77 -47.88 -15.46 -16.14
CA LEU A 77 -49.33 -15.25 -16.17
C LEU A 77 -49.85 -15.22 -17.61
#